data_AF-A0A3C1G0R0-F1
#
_entry.id   AF-A0A3C1G0R0-F1
#
_cell.length_a   1.000
_cell.length_b   1.000
_cell.length_c   1.000
_cell.angle_alpha   90.00
_cell.angle_beta   90.00
_cell.angle_gamma   90.00
#
_symmetry.space_group_name_H-M   'P 1'
#
loop_
_entity.id
_entity.type
_entity.pdbx_description
1 polymer ?
#
loop_
_entity_poly.entity_id
_entity_poly.type
_entity_poly.pdbx_seq_one_letter_code
_entity_poly.pdbx_strand_id
1 'polypeptide(L)'
;MKDAAEKKRLDEAREEKIPWKKWGPYLSERQWGTVREDYSENGDAWNFFTHDHARSRAYRWGEDGLGGISDEKQRLCFALALWNGKDAILKERLFGLTNS
;
A
#
# COMPACT_ATOMS: atom_id res chain seq x y z
N MET A 1 1.68 22.33 -29.92
CA MET A 1 1.79 20.92 -29.49
C MET A 1 0.41 20.46 -29.06
N LYS A 2 -0.04 19.26 -29.47
CA LYS A 2 -1.27 18.68 -28.92
C LYS A 2 -1.04 18.44 -27.43
N ASP A 3 -1.94 18.91 -26.58
CA ASP A 3 -1.86 18.59 -25.16
C ASP A 3 -1.94 17.07 -24.96
N ALA A 4 -1.04 16.53 -24.15
CA ALA A 4 -1.01 15.11 -23.84
C ALA A 4 -2.31 14.71 -23.14
N ALA A 5 -2.81 13.49 -23.39
CA ALA A 5 -4.05 13.00 -22.78
C ALA A 5 -4.02 13.06 -21.24
N GLU A 6 -2.84 12.91 -20.63
CA GLU A 6 -2.63 13.09 -19.19
C GLU A 6 -2.88 14.54 -18.75
N LYS A 7 -2.33 15.51 -19.48
CA LYS A 7 -2.53 16.93 -19.16
C LYS A 7 -4.02 17.29 -19.17
N LYS A 8 -4.76 16.82 -20.18
CA LYS A 8 -6.22 17.01 -20.23
C LYS A 8 -6.92 16.44 -18.99
N ARG A 9 -6.60 15.20 -18.58
CA ARG A 9 -7.18 14.56 -17.37
C ARG A 9 -6.83 15.33 -16.09
N LEU A 10 -5.61 15.88 -15.99
CA LEU A 10 -5.20 16.70 -14.84
C LEU A 10 -5.91 18.05 -14.78
N ASP A 11 -6.22 18.64 -15.93
CA ASP A 11 -6.93 19.91 -16.01
C ASP A 11 -8.43 19.69 -15.75
N GLU A 12 -9.04 18.64 -16.32
CA GLU A 12 -10.40 18.18 -15.98
C GLU A 12 -10.56 17.88 -14.47
N ALA A 13 -9.55 17.28 -13.83
CA ALA A 13 -9.59 17.02 -12.39
C ALA A 13 -9.50 18.31 -11.55
N ARG A 14 -8.77 19.32 -12.02
CA ARG A 14 -8.55 20.59 -11.30
C ARG A 14 -9.68 21.58 -11.50
N GLU A 15 -10.15 21.74 -12.73
CA GLU A 15 -11.08 22.80 -13.14
C GLU A 15 -12.52 22.28 -13.23
N GLU A 16 -12.71 21.12 -13.88
CA GLU A 16 -14.03 20.53 -14.11
C GLU A 16 -14.48 19.60 -12.96
N LYS A 17 -13.61 19.38 -11.97
CA LYS A 17 -13.83 18.50 -10.81
C LYS A 17 -14.21 17.06 -11.20
N ILE A 18 -13.75 16.60 -12.37
CA ILE A 18 -13.92 15.20 -12.78
C ILE A 18 -13.03 14.33 -11.87
N PRO A 19 -13.56 13.28 -11.22
CA PRO A 19 -12.86 12.57 -10.16
C PRO A 19 -11.83 11.55 -10.70
N TRP A 20 -10.96 11.95 -11.62
CA TRP A 20 -9.91 11.11 -12.22
C TRP A 20 -8.93 10.54 -11.19
N LYS A 21 -8.75 11.24 -10.07
CA LYS A 21 -7.87 10.82 -8.96
C LYS A 21 -8.58 9.97 -7.91
N LYS A 22 -9.87 9.67 -8.10
CA LYS A 22 -10.65 8.92 -7.11
C LYS A 22 -10.07 7.54 -6.85
N TRP A 23 -9.54 6.87 -7.87
CA TRP A 23 -8.92 5.56 -7.76
C TRP A 23 -7.51 5.61 -8.32
N GLY A 24 -6.54 5.05 -7.60
CA GLY A 24 -5.16 5.04 -8.04
C GLY A 24 -4.26 4.15 -7.19
N PRO A 25 -2.98 4.05 -7.55
CA PRO A 25 -1.98 3.27 -6.83
C PRO A 25 -1.50 4.03 -5.58
N TYR A 26 -2.43 4.36 -4.68
CA TYR A 26 -2.14 5.08 -3.42
C TYR A 26 -1.81 4.11 -2.28
N LEU A 27 -1.97 2.81 -2.49
CA LEU A 27 -1.68 1.79 -1.50
C LEU A 27 -0.18 1.52 -1.45
N SER A 28 0.37 1.46 -0.24
CA SER A 28 1.78 1.11 -0.07
C SER A 28 2.00 -0.38 -0.32
N GLU A 29 3.18 -0.79 -0.76
CA GLU A 29 3.49 -2.22 -0.93
C GLU A 29 4.11 -2.85 0.33
N ARG A 30 4.39 -2.01 1.35
CA ARG A 30 4.99 -2.41 2.63
C ARG A 30 4.69 -1.38 3.72
N GLN A 31 3.73 -1.68 4.59
CA GLN A 31 3.37 -0.85 5.75
C GLN A 31 4.00 -1.38 7.06
N TRP A 32 4.33 -2.67 7.13
CA TRP A 32 5.00 -3.26 8.29
C TRP A 32 6.48 -2.85 8.40
N GLY A 33 7.01 -2.88 9.63
CA GLY A 33 8.39 -2.46 9.91
C GLY A 33 8.65 -0.96 9.67
N THR A 34 7.61 -0.12 9.79
CA THR A 34 7.72 1.34 9.63
C THR A 34 7.69 2.04 10.99
N VAL A 35 8.38 3.18 11.10
CA VAL A 35 8.43 4.00 12.33
C VAL A 35 7.03 4.44 12.80
N ARG A 36 6.05 4.54 11.88
CA ARG A 36 4.67 4.93 12.23
C ARG A 36 3.91 3.82 12.96
N GLU A 37 4.24 2.56 12.68
CA GLU A 37 3.65 1.38 13.33
C GLU A 37 4.51 0.86 14.49
N ASP A 38 5.55 1.61 14.88
CA ASP A 38 6.42 1.26 15.99
C ASP A 38 5.80 1.68 17.32
N TYR A 39 5.51 0.68 18.15
CA TYR A 39 5.07 0.84 19.53
C TYR A 39 6.03 0.18 20.51
N SER A 40 7.26 -0.09 20.09
CA SER A 40 8.32 -0.58 20.96
C SER A 40 8.81 0.51 21.92
N GLU A 41 9.32 0.08 23.08
CA GLU A 41 9.87 1.01 24.07
C GLU A 41 11.21 1.62 23.64
N ASN A 42 11.91 0.98 22.68
CA ASN A 42 13.26 1.32 22.27
C ASN A 42 13.38 1.85 20.82
N GLY A 43 12.27 2.00 20.08
CA GLY A 43 12.29 2.48 18.70
C GLY A 43 12.74 1.43 17.66
N ASP A 44 12.56 0.15 17.98
CA ASP A 44 12.89 -0.98 17.09
C ASP A 44 11.69 -1.42 16.25
N ALA A 45 11.30 -0.57 15.30
CA ALA A 45 10.18 -0.81 14.40
C ALA A 45 10.27 -2.13 13.62
N TRP A 46 11.48 -2.56 13.25
CA TRP A 46 11.69 -3.73 12.39
C TRP A 46 11.46 -5.03 13.14
N ASN A 47 11.95 -5.14 14.38
CA ASN A 47 11.78 -6.35 15.18
C ASN A 47 10.47 -6.36 15.95
N PHE A 48 9.94 -5.19 16.33
CA PHE A 48 8.67 -5.09 17.04
C PHE A 48 7.49 -5.51 16.17
N PHE A 49 7.47 -5.03 14.92
CA PHE A 49 6.39 -5.31 14.00
C PHE A 49 6.83 -6.15 12.81
N THR A 50 6.98 -7.45 13.07
CA THR A 50 7.44 -8.45 12.10
C THR A 50 6.45 -8.67 10.95
N HIS A 51 6.96 -9.26 9.86
CA HIS A 51 6.13 -9.70 8.73
C HIS A 51 5.01 -10.66 9.17
N ASP A 52 5.26 -11.51 10.16
CA ASP A 52 4.26 -12.47 10.64
C ASP A 52 3.06 -11.77 11.29
N HIS A 53 3.30 -10.67 12.00
CA HIS A 53 2.26 -9.80 12.55
C HIS A 53 1.53 -9.01 11.45
N ALA A 54 2.24 -8.57 10.41
CA ALA A 54 1.68 -7.79 9.30
C ALA A 54 0.49 -8.47 8.61
N ARG A 55 0.46 -9.81 8.60
CA ARG A 55 -0.64 -10.59 7.99
C ARG A 55 -1.93 -10.57 8.79
N SER A 56 -1.85 -10.31 10.10
CA SER A 56 -2.96 -10.55 11.04
C SER A 56 -3.26 -9.36 11.95
N ARG A 57 -2.57 -8.23 11.75
CA ARG A 57 -2.77 -6.99 12.52
C ARG A 57 -3.37 -5.92 11.61
N ALA A 58 -4.41 -5.26 12.10
CA ALA A 58 -4.89 -4.02 11.51
C ALA A 58 -3.89 -2.89 11.80
N TYR A 59 -3.43 -2.22 10.75
CA TYR A 59 -2.58 -1.05 10.86
C TYR A 59 -3.36 0.16 11.35
N ARG A 60 -2.65 1.15 11.91
CA ARG A 60 -3.26 2.39 12.42
C ARG A 60 -2.99 3.58 11.52
N TRP A 61 -1.90 3.56 10.77
CA TRP A 61 -1.39 4.73 10.04
C TRP A 61 -1.28 4.53 8.53
N GLY A 62 -1.88 3.48 7.99
CA GLY A 62 -1.88 3.20 6.57
C GLY A 62 -2.35 1.79 6.26
N GLU A 63 -2.31 1.44 4.99
CA GLU A 63 -2.66 0.12 4.48
C GLU A 63 -1.57 -0.35 3.50
N ASP A 64 -1.41 -1.67 3.33
CA ASP A 64 -0.54 -2.23 2.31
C ASP A 64 -1.16 -3.34 1.46
N GLY A 65 -0.58 -3.52 0.29
CA GLY A 65 -0.94 -4.59 -0.63
C GLY A 65 -0.14 -4.54 -1.93
N LEU A 66 0.25 -5.73 -2.41
CA LEU A 66 1.04 -5.91 -3.62
C LEU A 66 0.29 -5.43 -4.87
N GLY A 67 0.89 -4.49 -5.60
CA GLY A 67 0.25 -3.90 -6.78
C GLY A 67 -1.09 -3.23 -6.48
N GLY A 68 -1.23 -2.71 -5.26
CA GLY A 68 -2.51 -2.27 -4.72
C GLY A 68 -3.08 -1.02 -5.37
N ILE A 69 -4.41 -0.97 -5.47
CA ILE A 69 -5.18 0.22 -5.79
C ILE A 69 -6.09 0.57 -4.63
N SER A 70 -6.34 1.85 -4.42
CA SER A 70 -7.31 2.30 -3.44
C SER A 70 -8.01 3.55 -3.90
N ASP A 71 -9.11 3.89 -3.22
CA ASP A 71 -9.66 5.22 -3.39
C ASP A 71 -8.72 6.28 -2.79
N GLU A 72 -8.87 7.55 -3.19
CA GLU A 72 -8.00 8.65 -2.75
C GLU A 72 -7.95 8.85 -1.22
N LYS A 73 -8.88 8.26 -0.47
CA LYS A 73 -8.93 8.29 1.00
C LYS A 73 -8.56 6.97 1.66
N GLN A 74 -8.12 5.97 0.87
CA GLN A 74 -7.75 4.62 1.32
C GLN A 74 -8.81 3.94 2.20
N ARG A 75 -10.10 4.16 1.88
CA ARG A 75 -11.23 3.52 2.57
C ARG A 75 -11.52 2.14 2.00
N LEU A 76 -11.30 1.99 0.70
CA LEU A 76 -11.43 0.75 -0.05
C LEU A 76 -10.08 0.45 -0.69
N CYS A 77 -9.49 -0.67 -0.28
CA CYS A 77 -8.19 -1.12 -0.75
C CYS A 77 -8.34 -2.47 -1.45
N PHE A 78 -7.74 -2.58 -2.63
CA PHE A 78 -7.65 -3.82 -3.39
C PHE A 78 -6.18 -4.12 -3.66
N ALA A 79 -5.80 -5.39 -3.59
CA ALA A 79 -4.45 -5.83 -3.85
C ALA A 79 -4.44 -7.23 -4.47
N LEU A 80 -3.32 -7.58 -5.10
CA LEU A 80 -3.13 -8.92 -5.62
C LEU A 80 -2.73 -9.86 -4.49
N ALA A 81 -3.39 -11.02 -4.45
CA ALA A 81 -3.05 -12.13 -3.58
C ALA A 81 -2.62 -13.32 -4.44
N LEU A 82 -1.38 -13.77 -4.28
CA LEU A 82 -0.81 -14.85 -5.08
C LEU A 82 -0.54 -16.09 -4.22
N TRP A 83 -0.84 -17.27 -4.74
CA TRP A 83 -0.52 -18.53 -4.08
C TRP A 83 0.33 -19.41 -4.97
N ASN A 84 1.38 -20.00 -4.40
CA ASN A 84 2.28 -20.91 -5.12
C ASN A 84 1.89 -22.39 -4.98
N GLY A 85 0.78 -22.69 -4.29
CA GLY A 85 0.33 -24.05 -4.03
C GLY A 85 1.10 -24.79 -2.92
N LYS A 86 2.11 -24.16 -2.30
CA LYS A 86 2.99 -24.81 -1.32
C LYS A 86 2.94 -24.17 0.07
N ASP A 87 2.88 -22.84 0.12
CA ASP A 87 2.89 -22.13 1.40
C ASP A 87 1.50 -22.11 2.04
N ALA A 88 1.45 -22.10 3.37
CA ALA A 88 0.19 -22.01 4.11
C ALA A 88 -0.50 -20.64 4.01
N ILE A 89 0.10 -19.68 3.30
CA ILE A 89 -0.36 -18.30 3.20
C ILE A 89 -0.45 -17.80 1.76
N LEU A 90 -1.35 -16.85 1.52
CA LEU A 90 -1.36 -16.00 0.34
C LEU A 90 -0.25 -14.96 0.43
N LYS A 91 0.36 -14.66 -0.70
CA LYS A 91 1.40 -13.63 -0.86
C LYS A 91 0.70 -12.37 -1.35
N GLU A 92 0.40 -11.51 -0.40
CA GLU A 92 -0.30 -10.24 -0.63
C GLU A 92 0.62 -9.04 -0.49
N ARG A 93 1.88 -9.27 -0.11
CA ARG A 93 2.87 -8.25 0.25
C ARG A 93 4.25 -8.72 -0.20
N LEU A 94 5.14 -7.77 -0.47
CA LEU A 94 6.54 -8.09 -0.74
C LEU A 94 7.22 -8.52 0.57
N PHE A 95 7.84 -9.69 0.55
CA PHE A 95 8.77 -10.13 1.58
C PHE A 95 10.15 -10.25 0.93
N GLY A 96 11.06 -9.35 1.31
CA GLY A 96 12.43 -9.32 0.81
C GLY A 96 13.38 -9.97 1.81
N LEU A 97 14.42 -10.63 1.31
CA LEU A 97 15.54 -11.14 2.10
C LEU A 97 16.05 -10.02 3.00
N THR A 98 16.15 -10.29 4.29
CA THR A 98 16.73 -9.36 5.26
C THR A 98 18.16 -9.00 4.82
N ASN A 99 18.59 -7.75 5.03
CA ASN A 99 19.98 -7.30 4.86
C ASN A 99 20.89 -7.86 5.98
N SER A 100 20.80 -9.15 6.22
CA SER A 100 21.61 -9.90 7.18
C SER A 100 22.81 -10.51 6.47
#